data_AF-A0A7V5J2M3-F1
#
_entry.id   AF-A0A7V5J2M3-F1
#
_cell.length_a   1.000
_cell.length_b   1.000
_cell.length_c   1.000
_cell.angle_alpha   90.00
_cell.angle_beta   90.00
_cell.angle_gamma   90.00
#
_symmetry.space_group_name_H-M   'P 1'
#
loop_
_entity.id
_entity.type
_entity.pdbx_description
1 polymer ?
#
loop_
_entity_poly.entity_id
_entity_poly.type
_entity_poly.pdbx_seq_one_letter_code
_entity_poly.pdbx_strand_id
1 'polypeptide(L)'
;MAEVNLVAESFKFMLLGMGVVFLFLLILVQVVKLQAYLINKYFPESTSTPASAAPVAKASDEDEKQRVAAIIAAVTEFRKNKS
;
A
#
# COMPACT_ATOMS: atom_id res chain seq x y z
N MET A 1 -39.54 -7.05 -48.76
CA MET A 1 -38.68 -6.11 -48.04
C MET A 1 -38.49 -6.68 -46.65
N ALA A 2 -37.27 -7.02 -46.26
CA ALA A 2 -37.02 -7.71 -44.99
C ALA A 2 -37.42 -6.80 -43.82
N GLU A 3 -38.32 -7.26 -42.95
CA GLU A 3 -38.66 -6.58 -41.71
C GLU A 3 -37.47 -6.65 -40.76
N VAL A 4 -36.62 -5.62 -40.82
CA VAL A 4 -35.63 -5.37 -39.78
C VAL A 4 -36.38 -4.89 -38.54
N ASN A 5 -36.47 -5.77 -37.53
CA ASN A 5 -37.06 -5.42 -36.25
C ASN A 5 -36.08 -4.48 -35.51
N LEU A 6 -36.23 -3.17 -35.74
CA LEU A 6 -35.33 -2.12 -35.29
C LEU A 6 -35.03 -2.18 -33.79
N VAL A 7 -35.99 -2.63 -32.99
CA VAL A 7 -35.83 -2.81 -31.54
C VAL A 7 -34.84 -3.93 -31.25
N ALA A 8 -34.95 -5.08 -31.92
CA ALA A 8 -34.02 -6.19 -31.78
C ALA A 8 -32.60 -5.82 -32.25
N GLU A 9 -32.49 -5.00 -33.28
CA GLU A 9 -31.20 -4.53 -33.80
C GLU A 9 -30.55 -3.50 -32.86
N SER A 10 -31.33 -2.57 -32.31
CA SER A 10 -30.88 -1.62 -31.29
C SER A 10 -30.39 -2.33 -30.02
N PHE A 11 -31.07 -3.40 -29.62
CA PHE A 11 -30.67 -4.23 -28.48
C PHE A 11 -29.33 -4.94 -28.72
N LYS A 12 -29.06 -5.42 -29.94
CA LYS A 12 -27.75 -5.97 -30.32
C LYS A 12 -26.65 -4.92 -30.17
N PHE A 13 -26.88 -3.70 -30.63
CA PHE A 13 -25.90 -2.61 -30.49
C PHE A 13 -25.66 -2.20 -29.03
N MET A 14 -26.70 -2.21 -28.19
CA MET A 14 -26.56 -1.97 -26.74
C MET A 14 -25.67 -3.03 -26.08
N LEU A 15 -25.94 -4.31 -26.35
CA LEU A 15 -25.12 -5.42 -25.84
C LEU A 15 -23.68 -5.36 -26.35
N LEU A 16 -23.48 -5.01 -27.62
CA LEU A 16 -22.16 -4.89 -28.23
C LEU A 16 -21.38 -3.73 -27.59
N GLY A 17 -22.01 -2.55 -27.45
CA GLY A 17 -21.41 -1.38 -26.81
C GLY A 17 -21.07 -1.62 -25.35
N MET A 18 -22.01 -2.14 -24.55
CA MET A 18 -21.77 -2.49 -23.15
C MET A 18 -20.71 -3.59 -23.00
N GLY A 19 -20.72 -4.61 -23.89
CA GLY A 19 -19.77 -5.70 -23.87
C GLY A 19 -18.34 -5.26 -24.16
N VAL A 20 -18.14 -4.38 -25.15
CA VAL A 20 -16.82 -3.82 -25.47
C VAL A 20 -16.29 -2.97 -24.33
N VAL A 21 -17.13 -2.11 -23.74
CA VAL A 21 -16.72 -1.30 -22.58
C VAL A 21 -16.36 -2.19 -21.39
N PHE A 22 -17.16 -3.22 -21.11
CA PHE A 22 -16.88 -4.17 -20.04
C PHE A 22 -15.55 -4.91 -20.27
N LEU A 23 -15.31 -5.40 -21.49
CA LEU A 23 -14.06 -6.07 -21.84
C LEU A 23 -12.85 -5.12 -21.71
N PHE A 24 -13.01 -3.87 -22.14
CA PHE A 24 -11.98 -2.84 -22.01
C PHE A 24 -11.63 -2.57 -20.54
N LEU A 25 -12.64 -2.41 -19.67
CA LEU A 25 -12.41 -2.24 -18.23
C LEU A 25 -11.77 -3.47 -17.60
N LEU A 26 -12.16 -4.68 -18.00
CA LEU A 26 -11.55 -5.93 -17.53
C LEU A 26 -10.06 -5.97 -17.87
N ILE A 27 -9.70 -5.61 -19.10
CA ILE A 27 -8.30 -5.50 -19.52
C ILE A 27 -7.56 -4.44 -18.68
N LEU A 28 -8.14 -3.25 -18.49
CA LEU A 28 -7.53 -2.21 -17.66
C LEU A 28 -7.27 -2.68 -16.24
N VAL A 29 -8.23 -3.35 -15.61
CA VAL A 29 -8.05 -3.92 -14.26
C VAL A 29 -6.90 -4.91 -14.26
N GLN A 30 -6.78 -5.78 -15.27
CA GLN A 30 -5.65 -6.70 -15.35
C GLN A 30 -4.31 -6.01 -15.56
N VAL A 31 -4.25 -4.94 -16.36
CA VAL A 31 -3.03 -4.15 -16.54
C VAL A 31 -2.62 -3.51 -15.21
N VAL A 32 -3.54 -2.90 -14.47
CA VAL A 32 -3.25 -2.30 -13.16
C VAL A 32 -2.79 -3.37 -12.16
N LYS A 33 -3.39 -4.57 -12.17
CA LYS A 33 -2.93 -5.68 -11.32
C LYS A 33 -1.54 -6.18 -11.71
N LEU A 34 -1.24 -6.23 -13.01
CA LEU A 34 0.08 -6.59 -13.50
C LEU A 34 1.11 -5.54 -13.08
N GLN A 35 0.79 -4.25 -13.22
CA GLN A 35 1.63 -3.17 -12.70
C GLN A 35 1.88 -3.33 -11.21
N ALA A 36 0.83 -3.55 -10.39
CA ALA A 36 0.97 -3.76 -8.96
C ALA A 36 1.87 -4.98 -8.63
N TYR A 37 1.75 -6.07 -9.40
CA TYR A 37 2.61 -7.25 -9.25
C TYR A 37 4.07 -6.96 -9.61
N LEU A 38 4.31 -6.28 -10.74
CA LEU A 38 5.64 -5.85 -11.16
C LEU A 38 6.28 -4.93 -10.13
N ILE A 39 5.53 -3.94 -9.63
CA ILE A 39 6.00 -3.00 -8.61
C ILE A 39 6.39 -3.78 -7.36
N ASN A 40 5.53 -4.63 -6.80
CA ASN A 40 5.86 -5.43 -5.61
C ASN A 40 7.07 -6.36 -5.82
N LYS A 41 7.32 -6.82 -7.06
CA LYS A 41 8.43 -7.73 -7.38
C LYS A 41 9.77 -7.00 -7.52
N TYR A 42 9.79 -5.86 -8.20
CA TYR A 42 11.01 -5.13 -8.57
C TYR A 42 11.32 -3.96 -7.63
N PHE A 43 10.28 -3.35 -7.07
CA PHE A 43 10.33 -2.33 -6.03
C PHE A 43 9.50 -2.83 -4.85
N PRO A 44 9.96 -3.89 -4.15
CA PRO A 44 9.35 -4.26 -2.89
C PRO A 44 9.39 -3.01 -2.02
N GLU A 45 8.22 -2.41 -1.80
CA GLU A 45 8.02 -1.42 -0.76
C GLU A 45 8.59 -2.08 0.48
N SER A 46 9.74 -1.57 0.94
CA SER A 46 10.28 -1.95 2.23
C SER A 46 9.14 -1.66 3.16
N THR A 47 8.49 -2.71 3.66
CA THR A 47 7.33 -2.56 4.51
C THR A 47 7.80 -1.81 5.75
N SER A 48 7.76 -0.48 5.71
CA SER A 48 7.10 0.26 6.76
C SER A 48 5.69 -0.28 6.75
N THR A 49 5.54 -1.47 7.35
CA THR A 49 4.31 -1.97 7.92
C THR A 49 3.59 -0.72 8.38
N PRO A 50 2.41 -0.36 7.84
CA PRO A 50 1.63 0.70 8.45
C PRO A 50 1.57 0.26 9.90
N ALA A 51 2.22 1.00 10.79
CA ALA A 51 2.44 0.55 12.16
C ALA A 51 1.04 0.27 12.68
N SER A 52 0.63 -1.00 12.65
CA SER A 52 -0.52 -1.49 13.39
C SER A 52 -0.10 -1.10 14.78
N ALA A 53 -0.70 -0.01 15.29
CA ALA A 53 -0.24 0.71 16.45
C ALA A 53 0.21 -0.34 17.45
N ALA A 54 1.53 -0.55 17.54
CA ALA A 54 2.04 -1.49 18.51
C ALA A 54 1.50 -0.93 19.82
N PRO A 55 0.88 -1.75 20.69
CA PRO A 55 0.53 -1.28 22.01
C PRO A 55 1.78 -0.59 22.52
N VAL A 56 1.69 0.72 22.77
CA VAL A 56 2.83 1.51 23.25
C VAL A 56 3.26 0.76 24.49
N ALA A 57 4.36 0.00 24.38
CA ALA A 57 4.90 -0.71 25.52
C ALA A 57 5.20 0.41 26.51
N LYS A 58 4.45 0.47 27.60
CA LYS A 58 4.76 1.38 28.69
C LYS A 58 6.19 1.04 29.07
N ALA A 59 7.09 1.99 28.85
CA ALA A 59 8.46 1.86 29.31
C ALA A 59 8.38 1.43 30.77
N SER A 60 8.97 0.28 31.07
CA SER A 60 9.04 -0.18 32.44
C SER A 60 9.97 0.77 33.22
N ASP A 61 9.83 0.86 34.54
CA ASP A 61 10.74 1.66 35.37
C ASP A 61 12.21 1.26 35.15
N GLU A 62 12.45 0.02 34.72
CA GLU A 62 13.75 -0.52 34.38
C GLU A 62 14.32 0.06 33.07
N ASP A 63 13.47 0.27 32.06
CA ASP A 63 13.83 0.96 30.81
C ASP A 63 14.19 2.43 31.07
N GLU A 64 13.42 3.12 31.92
CA GLU A 64 13.70 4.51 32.28
C GLU A 64 15.03 4.64 33.04
N LYS A 65 15.27 3.73 34.01
CA LYS A 65 16.52 3.68 34.77
C LYS A 65 17.72 3.38 33.86
N GLN A 66 17.58 2.50 32.88
CA GLN A 66 18.62 2.20 31.90
C GLN A 66 18.92 3.42 31.01
N ARG A 67 17.89 4.16 30.58
CA ARG A 67 18.07 5.40 29.79
C ARG A 67 18.78 6.48 30.60
N VAL A 68 18.41 6.68 31.86
CA VAL A 68 19.06 7.63 32.77
C VAL A 68 20.53 7.24 32.99
N ALA A 69 20.82 5.96 33.21
CA ALA A 69 22.19 5.47 33.37
C ALA A 69 23.05 5.72 32.10
N ALA A 70 22.49 5.49 30.91
CA ALA A 70 23.18 5.76 29.65
C ALA A 70 23.49 7.26 29.46
N ILE A 71 22.56 8.14 29.82
CA ILE A 71 22.76 9.59 29.77
C ILE A 71 23.87 10.01 30.75
N ILE A 72 23.84 9.52 31.98
CA ILE A 72 24.87 9.82 32.99
C ILE A 72 26.26 9.34 32.53
N ALA A 73 26.34 8.14 31.95
CA ALA A 73 27.57 7.60 31.41
C ALA A 73 28.13 8.50 30.28
N ALA A 74 27.27 8.91 29.34
CA ALA A 74 27.68 9.79 28.24
C ALA A 74 28.18 11.16 28.74
N VAL A 75 27.49 11.78 29.70
CA VAL A 75 27.89 13.07 30.29
C VAL A 75 29.20 12.95 31.06
N THR A 76 29.38 11.84 31.80
CA THR A 76 30.59 11.58 32.58
C THR A 76 31.79 11.37 31.67
N GLU A 77 31.62 10.61 30.57
CA GLU A 77 32.66 10.42 29.56
C GLU A 77 33.03 11.73 28.86
N PHE A 78 32.04 12.54 28.48
CA PHE A 78 32.27 13.85 27.88
C PHE A 78 33.04 14.79 28.82
N ARG A 79 32.71 14.81 30.13
CA ARG A 79 33.44 15.60 31.12
C ARG A 79 34.87 15.11 31.34
N LYS A 80 35.08 13.80 31.35
CA LYS A 80 36.41 13.18 31.49
C LYS A 80 37.29 13.48 30.27
N ASN A 81 36.71 13.49 29.08
CA ASN A 81 37.43 13.79 27.82
C ASN A 81 37.62 15.29 27.56
N LYS A 82 36.95 16.17 28.32
CA LYS A 82 37.07 17.63 28.21
C LYS A 82 37.93 18.26 29.32
N SER A 83 38.41 17.45 30.27
CA SER A 83 39.43 17.84 31.26
C SER A 83 40.79 17.32 30.87
#